data_AF-A0AAD9VAW7-F1
#
_entry.id   AF-A0AAD9VAW7-F1
#
_cell.length_a   1.000
_cell.length_b   1.000
_cell.length_c   1.000
_cell.angle_alpha   90.00
_cell.angle_beta   90.00
_cell.angle_gamma   90.00
#
_symmetry.space_group_name_H-M   'P 1'
#
loop_
_entity.id
_entity.type
_entity.pdbx_description
1 polymer ?
#
loop_
_entity_poly.entity_id
_entity_poly.type
_entity_poly.pdbx_seq_one_letter_code
_entity_poly.pdbx_strand_id
1 'polypeptide(L)'
;MVGLIRLKKLYPYGTENHPGLSCKDIRDKSTEEHLSDGVYSWLRHEESPTSTSFPVYCDMTSGGWTLVMKVVSYADQGTINFYDVLHSSWSFQEYNMEALSITNQYKGHYKNRVYLDGDWEYFNASQARVSLYESGNVVKELVFDATDSKHSDWFQKSRLKSSPWNDIRSEPQNYFSVPGYCSGSVCRFFYINRNFGDCHGDFGWLMYTDIQHCIFELGQRVFTVQYSKFQKKAKFEDYDASHTSWGVTFENQSTNGEWSMEERKQPIDWLELKTVLLELQSFLSSACGGNVIKVFCDNSTAVASEKSGSDSADVKGYFIVGEWNEILCVKTVKNISTGKELNTSHGTKEHVEYQVGIADVLAVFLK
;
A
#
# COMPACT_ATOMS: atom_id res chain seq x y z
N MET A 1 -40.42 16.51 -19.83
CA MET A 1 -39.32 15.54 -19.58
C MET A 1 -37.92 16.07 -19.94
N VAL A 2 -37.74 16.77 -21.07
CA VAL A 2 -36.41 17.29 -21.51
C VAL A 2 -35.77 18.29 -20.53
N GLY A 3 -36.56 19.14 -19.86
CA GLY A 3 -36.05 20.12 -18.89
C GLY A 3 -35.50 19.51 -17.60
N LEU A 4 -36.11 18.42 -17.11
CA LEU A 4 -35.67 17.73 -15.89
C LEU A 4 -34.33 17.00 -16.10
N ILE A 5 -34.15 16.42 -17.30
CA ILE A 5 -32.91 15.75 -17.71
C ILE A 5 -31.77 16.80 -17.86
N ARG A 6 -32.07 18.00 -18.38
CA ARG A 6 -31.09 19.09 -18.46
C ARG A 6 -30.66 19.63 -17.09
N LEU A 7 -31.58 19.74 -16.14
CA LEU A 7 -31.26 20.19 -14.77
C LEU A 7 -30.42 19.17 -14.00
N LYS A 8 -30.70 17.86 -14.13
CA LYS A 8 -29.88 16.80 -13.53
C LYS A 8 -28.44 16.78 -14.06
N LYS A 9 -28.23 17.18 -15.33
CA LYS A 9 -26.88 17.37 -15.89
C LYS A 9 -26.18 18.64 -15.41
N LEU A 10 -26.92 19.67 -14.99
CA LEU A 10 -26.34 20.93 -14.52
C LEU A 10 -25.82 20.83 -13.08
N TYR A 11 -26.39 19.93 -12.26
CA TYR A 11 -25.98 19.68 -10.88
C TYR A 11 -25.87 18.18 -10.61
N PRO A 12 -24.73 17.55 -10.99
CA PRO A 12 -24.49 16.14 -10.74
C PRO A 12 -24.64 15.80 -9.25
N TYR A 13 -25.23 14.65 -8.96
CA TYR A 13 -25.40 14.20 -7.57
C TYR A 13 -24.05 13.82 -6.96
N GLY A 14 -23.82 14.22 -5.71
CA GLY A 14 -22.51 14.09 -5.05
C GLY A 14 -21.60 15.30 -5.25
N THR A 15 -22.12 16.46 -5.67
CA THR A 15 -21.39 17.73 -5.77
C THR A 15 -21.79 18.69 -4.65
N GLU A 16 -21.03 19.75 -4.41
CA GLU A 16 -21.30 20.71 -3.31
C GLU A 16 -22.72 21.30 -3.35
N ASN A 17 -23.23 21.55 -4.55
CA ASN A 17 -24.59 22.09 -4.76
C ASN A 17 -25.69 21.02 -4.77
N HIS A 18 -25.31 19.74 -4.80
CA HIS A 18 -26.23 18.60 -4.79
C HIS A 18 -25.58 17.39 -4.11
N PRO A 19 -25.28 17.49 -2.81
CA PRO A 19 -24.50 16.49 -2.08
C PRO A 19 -25.32 15.21 -1.86
N GLY A 20 -24.63 14.07 -1.76
CA GLY A 20 -25.26 12.81 -1.36
C GLY A 20 -25.18 12.54 0.13
N LEU A 21 -25.82 11.49 0.62
CA LEU A 21 -25.78 11.10 2.04
C LEU A 21 -24.64 10.14 2.36
N SER A 22 -24.23 9.36 1.36
CA SER A 22 -23.07 8.47 1.40
C SER A 22 -22.50 8.23 0.00
N CYS A 23 -21.33 7.62 -0.13
CA CYS A 23 -20.70 7.30 -1.41
C CYS A 23 -21.54 6.23 -2.11
N LYS A 24 -22.07 5.28 -1.35
CA LYS A 24 -23.06 4.31 -1.83
C LYS A 24 -24.34 4.99 -2.30
N ASP A 25 -24.86 5.94 -1.55
CA ASP A 25 -26.06 6.69 -1.93
C ASP A 25 -25.86 7.50 -3.22
N ILE A 26 -24.70 8.18 -3.37
CA ILE A 26 -24.31 8.87 -4.60
C ILE A 26 -24.27 7.88 -5.76
N ARG A 27 -23.59 6.75 -5.58
CA ARG A 27 -23.46 5.72 -6.61
C ARG A 27 -24.82 5.15 -7.02
N ASP A 28 -25.68 4.86 -6.06
CA ASP A 28 -26.97 4.19 -6.31
C ASP A 28 -28.01 5.15 -6.93
N LYS A 29 -27.90 6.47 -6.70
CA LYS A 29 -28.83 7.49 -7.22
C LYS A 29 -28.30 8.31 -8.41
N SER A 30 -27.00 8.27 -8.69
CA SER A 30 -26.43 8.99 -9.82
C SER A 30 -27.04 8.52 -11.14
N THR A 31 -27.18 9.44 -12.09
CA THR A 31 -27.60 9.11 -13.46
C THR A 31 -26.43 8.73 -14.36
N GLU A 32 -25.20 8.79 -13.85
CA GLU A 32 -24.00 8.38 -14.57
C GLU A 32 -23.80 6.87 -14.46
N GLU A 33 -23.58 6.19 -15.59
CA GLU A 33 -23.42 4.72 -15.63
C GLU A 33 -22.12 4.26 -14.93
N HIS A 34 -21.09 5.10 -14.92
CA HIS A 34 -19.78 4.78 -14.36
C HIS A 34 -19.20 5.98 -13.60
N LEU A 35 -19.34 5.96 -12.28
CA LEU A 35 -18.62 6.89 -11.41
C LEU A 35 -17.20 6.38 -11.16
N SER A 36 -16.22 7.26 -11.29
CA SER A 36 -14.83 6.99 -10.94
C SER A 36 -14.57 7.18 -9.45
N ASP A 37 -13.50 6.61 -8.94
CA ASP A 37 -13.02 6.94 -7.61
C ASP A 37 -12.60 8.42 -7.55
N GLY A 38 -12.82 9.07 -6.42
CA GLY A 38 -12.51 10.49 -6.30
C GLY A 38 -13.16 11.16 -5.11
N VAL A 39 -13.05 12.49 -5.06
CA VAL A 39 -13.65 13.28 -3.98
C VAL A 39 -15.03 13.75 -4.39
N TYR A 40 -16.00 13.48 -3.53
CA TYR A 40 -17.41 13.88 -3.67
C TYR A 40 -17.84 14.69 -2.45
N SER A 41 -18.95 15.41 -2.56
CA SER A 41 -19.53 16.18 -1.46
C SER A 41 -20.68 15.42 -0.81
N TRP A 42 -20.65 15.39 0.51
CA TRP A 42 -21.64 14.72 1.34
C TRP A 42 -22.39 15.66 2.25
N LEU A 43 -23.67 15.38 2.46
CA LEU A 43 -24.52 15.97 3.48
C LEU A 43 -24.86 14.90 4.51
N ARG A 44 -24.44 15.11 5.76
CA ARG A 44 -24.67 14.09 6.80
C ARG A 44 -26.15 13.99 7.21
N HIS A 45 -26.84 15.12 7.25
CA HIS A 45 -28.19 15.19 7.78
C HIS A 45 -29.09 16.03 6.87
N GLU A 46 -29.93 15.37 6.08
CA GLU A 46 -30.85 16.03 5.14
C GLU A 46 -31.84 16.96 5.86
N GLU A 47 -32.28 16.59 7.06
CA GLU A 47 -33.32 17.32 7.79
C GLU A 47 -32.78 18.48 8.66
N SER A 48 -31.46 18.72 8.65
CA SER A 48 -30.88 19.79 9.48
C SER A 48 -30.54 21.00 8.60
N PRO A 49 -31.19 22.15 8.79
CA PRO A 49 -30.90 23.36 8.02
C PRO A 49 -29.49 23.93 8.28
N THR A 50 -28.77 23.40 9.28
CA THR A 50 -27.37 23.75 9.57
C THR A 50 -26.37 22.70 9.09
N SER A 51 -26.82 21.61 8.46
CA SER A 51 -25.93 20.58 7.92
C SER A 51 -25.17 21.15 6.73
N THR A 52 -23.89 21.43 6.93
CA THR A 52 -22.98 21.79 5.84
C THR A 52 -22.42 20.54 5.20
N SER A 53 -22.29 20.57 3.87
CA SER A 53 -21.62 19.48 3.17
C SER A 53 -20.12 19.48 3.46
N PHE A 54 -19.49 18.32 3.30
CA PHE A 54 -18.04 18.17 3.41
C PHE A 54 -17.50 17.25 2.32
N PRO A 55 -16.23 17.43 1.89
CA PRO A 55 -15.61 16.58 0.89
C PRO A 55 -15.20 15.24 1.51
N VAL A 56 -15.38 14.17 0.75
CA VAL A 56 -14.97 12.82 1.15
C VAL A 56 -14.50 12.03 -0.07
N TYR A 57 -13.47 11.22 0.14
CA TYR A 57 -13.03 10.28 -0.89
C TYR A 57 -13.97 9.09 -0.95
N CYS A 58 -14.46 8.81 -2.15
CA CYS A 58 -15.28 7.66 -2.50
C CYS A 58 -14.51 6.71 -3.40
N ASP A 59 -14.42 5.44 -2.99
CA ASP A 59 -14.04 4.33 -3.85
C ASP A 59 -15.33 3.78 -4.49
N MET A 60 -15.69 4.38 -5.61
CA MET A 60 -16.91 4.11 -6.37
C MET A 60 -16.80 2.79 -7.11
N THR A 61 -15.62 2.49 -7.64
CA THR A 61 -15.35 1.29 -8.45
C THR A 61 -15.49 0.01 -7.64
N SER A 62 -15.20 0.04 -6.34
CA SER A 62 -15.25 -1.15 -5.47
C SER A 62 -16.46 -1.21 -4.54
N GLY A 63 -17.49 -0.37 -4.72
CA GLY A 63 -18.66 -0.46 -3.85
C GLY A 63 -19.32 0.86 -3.43
N GLY A 64 -18.72 2.00 -3.76
CA GLY A 64 -19.10 3.27 -3.15
C GLY A 64 -18.67 3.34 -1.68
N TRP A 65 -17.43 2.92 -1.38
CA TRP A 65 -16.89 2.99 -0.02
C TRP A 65 -16.54 4.43 0.35
N THR A 66 -16.66 4.72 1.64
CA THR A 66 -16.40 6.05 2.21
C THR A 66 -15.11 6.05 2.99
N LEU A 67 -14.19 6.96 2.68
CA LEU A 67 -13.06 7.21 3.55
C LEU A 67 -13.49 7.96 4.81
N VAL A 68 -13.37 7.33 5.98
CA VAL A 68 -13.71 7.94 7.29
C VAL A 68 -12.48 8.28 8.13
N MET A 69 -11.40 7.52 7.94
CA MET A 69 -10.15 7.67 8.66
C MET A 69 -8.99 7.18 7.79
N LYS A 70 -7.84 7.82 7.88
CA LYS A 70 -6.59 7.39 7.25
C LYS A 70 -5.42 7.63 8.18
N VAL A 71 -4.65 6.58 8.44
CA VAL A 71 -3.33 6.67 9.08
C VAL A 71 -2.26 6.63 7.99
N VAL A 72 -1.19 7.41 8.15
CA VAL A 72 -0.20 7.67 7.10
C VAL A 72 1.18 7.33 7.61
N SER A 73 1.91 6.47 6.88
CA SER A 73 3.32 6.22 7.16
C SER A 73 4.15 7.48 6.95
N TYR A 74 5.06 7.77 7.89
CA TYR A 74 5.91 8.96 7.90
C TYR A 74 5.11 10.27 7.95
N ALA A 75 3.97 10.27 8.65
CA ALA A 75 3.22 11.51 8.88
C ALA A 75 4.11 12.57 9.57
N ASP A 76 3.97 13.81 9.12
CA ASP A 76 4.72 14.98 9.58
C ASP A 76 3.73 16.12 9.81
N GLN A 77 3.01 16.02 10.93
CA GLN A 77 2.01 17.00 11.37
C GLN A 77 2.43 17.74 12.64
N GLY A 78 3.75 17.88 12.83
CA GLY A 78 4.32 18.51 14.02
C GLY A 78 4.10 17.66 15.27
N THR A 79 3.44 18.23 16.28
CA THR A 79 3.24 17.57 17.59
C THR A 79 2.02 16.65 17.63
N ILE A 80 1.20 16.64 16.59
CA ILE A 80 -0.02 15.83 16.53
C ILE A 80 0.38 14.42 16.07
N ASN A 81 0.15 13.43 16.93
CA ASN A 81 0.34 12.01 16.59
C ASN A 81 -1.01 11.34 16.28
N PHE A 82 -0.97 10.05 15.94
CA PHE A 82 -2.21 9.32 15.67
C PHE A 82 -3.06 9.09 16.92
N TYR A 83 -2.48 9.04 18.12
CA TYR A 83 -3.24 8.98 19.37
C TYR A 83 -4.21 10.16 19.49
N ASP A 84 -3.72 11.38 19.24
CA ASP A 84 -4.50 12.62 19.29
C ASP A 84 -5.63 12.59 18.25
N VAL A 85 -5.33 12.13 17.04
CA VAL A 85 -6.31 12.01 15.96
C VAL A 85 -7.37 10.97 16.29
N LEU A 86 -6.99 9.81 16.83
CA LEU A 86 -7.93 8.73 17.15
C LEU A 86 -8.90 9.15 18.28
N HIS A 87 -8.39 9.78 19.35
CA HIS A 87 -9.16 10.05 20.56
C HIS A 87 -9.81 11.44 20.61
N SER A 88 -9.57 12.32 19.64
CA SER A 88 -10.24 13.62 19.62
C SER A 88 -11.75 13.50 19.41
N SER A 89 -12.50 14.45 19.96
CA SER A 89 -13.94 14.62 19.72
C SER A 89 -14.26 15.48 18.48
N TRP A 90 -13.26 15.74 17.62
CA TRP A 90 -13.40 16.55 16.40
C TRP A 90 -12.67 15.90 15.21
N SER A 91 -13.03 16.32 14.00
CA SER A 91 -12.41 15.87 12.76
C SER A 91 -11.01 16.47 12.54
N PHE A 92 -10.13 15.73 11.86
CA PHE A 92 -8.80 16.16 11.41
C PHE A 92 -8.71 16.13 9.89
N GLN A 93 -8.27 17.25 9.30
CA GLN A 93 -8.03 17.40 7.85
C GLN A 93 -9.28 17.14 6.98
N GLU A 94 -10.49 17.31 7.52
CA GLU A 94 -11.76 17.00 6.82
C GLU A 94 -11.93 17.78 5.51
N TYR A 95 -11.49 19.04 5.49
CA TYR A 95 -11.59 19.93 4.33
C TYR A 95 -10.28 20.02 3.53
N ASN A 96 -9.26 19.23 3.87
CA ASN A 96 -7.99 19.22 3.15
C ASN A 96 -8.02 18.18 2.03
N MET A 97 -8.11 18.65 0.79
CA MET A 97 -8.19 17.80 -0.41
C MET A 97 -6.96 16.91 -0.62
N GLU A 98 -5.77 17.35 -0.21
CA GLU A 98 -4.55 16.54 -0.30
C GLU A 98 -4.59 15.37 0.70
N ALA A 99 -5.21 15.58 1.87
CA ALA A 99 -5.39 14.53 2.88
C ALA A 99 -6.39 13.45 2.45
N LEU A 100 -7.29 13.75 1.51
CA LEU A 100 -8.26 12.80 0.94
C LEU A 100 -7.67 11.87 -0.12
N SER A 101 -6.49 12.19 -0.68
CA SER A 101 -5.77 11.29 -1.59
C SER A 101 -5.45 9.97 -0.89
N ILE A 102 -5.59 8.83 -1.57
CA ILE A 102 -5.21 7.50 -1.02
C ILE A 102 -3.70 7.25 -0.96
N THR A 103 -2.90 8.22 -1.40
CA THR A 103 -1.43 8.17 -1.31
C THR A 103 -0.92 8.70 0.03
N ASN A 104 0.37 8.50 0.30
CA ASN A 104 1.10 9.07 1.44
C ASN A 104 1.89 10.34 1.07
N GLN A 105 1.54 11.01 -0.04
CA GLN A 105 2.20 12.26 -0.44
C GLN A 105 1.90 13.37 0.56
N TYR A 106 0.63 13.53 0.93
CA TYR A 106 0.26 14.36 2.07
C TYR A 106 0.67 13.67 3.37
N LYS A 107 1.60 14.28 4.11
CA LYS A 107 2.16 13.73 5.36
C LYS A 107 1.26 13.98 6.55
N GLY A 108 -0.02 13.62 6.47
CA GLY A 108 -0.92 13.75 7.59
C GLY A 108 -2.08 12.76 7.61
N HIS A 109 -2.41 12.35 8.83
CA HIS A 109 -3.58 11.57 9.17
C HIS A 109 -4.86 12.35 8.86
N TYR A 110 -5.93 11.60 8.59
CA TYR A 110 -7.25 12.11 8.29
C TYR A 110 -8.28 11.41 9.18
N LYS A 111 -9.25 12.17 9.68
CA LYS A 111 -10.44 11.65 10.36
C LYS A 111 -11.59 12.62 10.10
N ASN A 112 -12.69 12.15 9.52
CA ASN A 112 -13.87 13.00 9.37
C ASN A 112 -14.90 12.77 10.47
N ARG A 113 -15.95 13.60 10.46
CA ARG A 113 -17.02 13.58 11.46
C ARG A 113 -17.83 12.28 11.52
N VAL A 114 -17.73 11.38 10.54
CA VAL A 114 -18.44 10.08 10.57
C VAL A 114 -17.79 9.16 11.61
N TYR A 115 -16.49 9.30 11.86
CA TYR A 115 -15.77 8.55 12.91
C TYR A 115 -15.80 9.31 14.25
N LEU A 116 -16.94 9.85 14.65
CA LEU A 116 -17.13 10.45 15.97
C LEU A 116 -18.19 9.66 16.75
N ASP A 117 -18.13 9.76 18.08
CA ASP A 117 -19.08 9.10 18.97
C ASP A 117 -20.51 9.60 18.71
N GLY A 118 -21.45 8.68 18.51
CA GLY A 118 -22.82 8.93 18.10
C GLY A 118 -23.00 9.10 16.60
N ASP A 119 -22.04 9.73 15.91
CA ASP A 119 -22.12 9.98 14.47
C ASP A 119 -21.88 8.71 13.64
N TRP A 120 -20.99 7.81 14.10
CA TRP A 120 -20.78 6.50 13.48
C TRP A 120 -22.04 5.65 13.56
N GLU A 121 -22.63 5.58 14.75
CA GLU A 121 -23.83 4.81 15.05
C GLU A 121 -25.02 5.35 14.26
N TYR A 122 -25.12 6.68 14.11
CA TYR A 122 -26.12 7.31 13.25
C TYR A 122 -25.91 7.00 11.76
N PHE A 123 -24.66 7.01 11.29
CA PHE A 123 -24.33 6.62 9.91
C PHE A 123 -24.72 5.17 9.61
N ASN A 124 -24.74 4.31 10.64
CA ASN A 124 -25.27 2.95 10.60
C ASN A 124 -24.71 2.12 9.43
N ALA A 125 -23.37 2.06 9.35
CA ALA A 125 -22.69 1.30 8.32
C ALA A 125 -23.01 -0.20 8.43
N SER A 126 -23.27 -0.87 7.31
CA SER A 126 -23.42 -2.33 7.27
C SER A 126 -22.08 -3.07 7.21
N GLN A 127 -21.05 -2.43 6.66
CA GLN A 127 -19.70 -2.98 6.56
C GLN A 127 -18.66 -1.89 6.80
N ALA A 128 -17.52 -2.29 7.36
CA ALA A 128 -16.34 -1.45 7.47
C ALA A 128 -15.17 -2.16 6.79
N ARG A 129 -14.25 -1.39 6.22
CA ARG A 129 -13.12 -1.90 5.43
C ARG A 129 -11.84 -1.20 5.84
N VAL A 130 -10.77 -1.99 6.02
CA VAL A 130 -9.41 -1.50 6.16
C VAL A 130 -8.62 -1.94 4.94
N SER A 131 -8.18 -0.98 4.14
CA SER A 131 -7.36 -1.20 2.94
C SER A 131 -5.97 -0.61 3.19
N LEU A 132 -4.92 -1.42 2.99
CA LEU A 132 -3.53 -0.97 3.05
C LEU A 132 -3.08 -0.58 1.66
N TYR A 133 -2.41 0.57 1.53
CA TYR A 133 -1.97 1.11 0.26
C TYR A 133 -0.45 1.20 0.17
N GLU A 134 0.11 0.74 -0.95
CA GLU A 134 1.49 0.99 -1.36
C GLU A 134 1.49 1.53 -2.80
N SER A 135 2.15 2.66 -3.01
CA SER A 135 2.24 3.31 -4.33
C SER A 135 0.88 3.50 -5.03
N GLY A 136 -0.17 3.77 -4.24
CA GLY A 136 -1.54 3.97 -4.73
C GLY A 136 -2.35 2.69 -4.97
N ASN A 137 -1.77 1.50 -4.78
CA ASN A 137 -2.45 0.23 -4.96
C ASN A 137 -2.84 -0.41 -3.63
N VAL A 138 -4.00 -1.07 -3.57
CA VAL A 138 -4.40 -1.85 -2.40
C VAL A 138 -3.59 -3.14 -2.34
N VAL A 139 -2.78 -3.32 -1.28
CA VAL A 139 -1.92 -4.52 -1.10
C VAL A 139 -2.52 -5.54 -0.14
N LYS A 140 -3.38 -5.10 0.79
CA LYS A 140 -4.07 -5.95 1.76
C LYS A 140 -5.43 -5.31 2.09
N GLU A 141 -6.42 -6.14 2.35
CA GLU A 141 -7.76 -5.67 2.70
C GLU A 141 -8.43 -6.57 3.74
N LEU A 142 -9.01 -5.95 4.76
CA LEU A 142 -9.90 -6.61 5.73
C LEU A 142 -11.30 -6.00 5.63
N VAL A 143 -12.32 -6.86 5.65
CA VAL A 143 -13.72 -6.42 5.70
C VAL A 143 -14.35 -6.92 6.99
N PHE A 144 -15.11 -6.05 7.63
CA PHE A 144 -15.80 -6.28 8.90
C PHE A 144 -17.31 -6.10 8.74
N ASP A 145 -18.06 -6.78 9.58
CA ASP A 145 -19.45 -6.52 9.84
C ASP A 145 -19.59 -5.30 10.76
N ALA A 146 -20.11 -4.20 10.23
CA ALA A 146 -20.28 -2.96 10.98
C ALA A 146 -21.71 -2.76 11.49
N THR A 147 -22.63 -3.71 11.22
CA THR A 147 -24.00 -3.62 11.72
C THR A 147 -24.01 -3.52 13.24
N ASP A 148 -24.74 -2.52 13.76
CA ASP A 148 -24.85 -2.20 15.19
C ASP A 148 -23.48 -2.09 15.90
N SER A 149 -22.44 -1.69 15.17
CA SER A 149 -21.12 -1.42 15.75
C SER A 149 -21.04 0.02 16.23
N LYS A 150 -20.12 0.23 17.16
CA LYS A 150 -19.68 1.55 17.60
C LYS A 150 -18.40 1.94 16.89
N HIS A 151 -18.09 3.24 16.91
CA HIS A 151 -16.79 3.73 16.41
C HIS A 151 -15.59 3.07 17.12
N SER A 152 -15.80 2.54 18.33
CA SER A 152 -14.77 1.94 19.18
C SER A 152 -14.63 0.42 19.05
N ASP A 153 -15.62 -0.28 18.46
CA ASP A 153 -15.64 -1.76 18.43
C ASP A 153 -15.78 -2.38 17.03
N TRP A 154 -15.96 -1.61 15.96
CA TRP A 154 -16.13 -2.15 14.60
C TRP A 154 -14.94 -3.00 14.13
N PHE A 155 -13.72 -2.67 14.58
CA PHE A 155 -12.48 -3.41 14.29
C PHE A 155 -12.20 -4.43 15.39
N GLN A 156 -12.90 -5.57 15.34
CA GLN A 156 -12.69 -6.66 16.29
C GLN A 156 -12.82 -8.02 15.59
N LYS A 157 -12.16 -9.05 16.16
CA LYS A 157 -12.11 -10.40 15.57
C LYS A 157 -13.49 -10.98 15.28
N SER A 158 -14.45 -10.80 16.19
CA SER A 158 -15.83 -11.32 16.06
C SER A 158 -16.60 -10.73 14.88
N ARG A 159 -16.21 -9.52 14.42
CA ARG A 159 -16.82 -8.83 13.29
C ARG A 159 -16.10 -9.10 11.96
N LEU A 160 -14.98 -9.82 11.96
CA LEU A 160 -14.15 -10.03 10.77
C LEU A 160 -14.83 -10.94 9.72
N LYS A 161 -15.22 -10.36 8.58
CA LYS A 161 -15.84 -11.06 7.44
C LYS A 161 -14.82 -11.62 6.45
N SER A 162 -13.79 -10.86 6.10
CA SER A 162 -12.71 -11.30 5.22
C SER A 162 -11.36 -10.75 5.67
N SER A 163 -10.28 -11.45 5.34
CA SER A 163 -8.91 -11.10 5.71
C SER A 163 -7.94 -11.64 4.66
N PRO A 164 -6.77 -11.01 4.45
CA PRO A 164 -5.77 -11.50 3.53
C PRO A 164 -4.86 -12.58 4.16
N TRP A 165 -5.08 -12.91 5.43
CA TRP A 165 -4.32 -13.90 6.18
C TRP A 165 -5.18 -15.09 6.59
N ASN A 166 -4.73 -16.29 6.25
CA ASN A 166 -5.52 -17.51 6.37
C ASN A 166 -5.59 -18.01 7.83
N ASP A 167 -4.60 -17.67 8.65
CA ASP A 167 -4.48 -18.13 10.04
C ASP A 167 -5.07 -17.16 11.07
N ILE A 168 -5.52 -15.96 10.66
CA ILE A 168 -6.01 -14.93 11.57
C ILE A 168 -7.23 -15.39 12.41
N ARG A 169 -8.04 -16.31 11.87
CA ARG A 169 -9.19 -16.85 12.60
C ARG A 169 -8.80 -17.94 13.58
N SER A 170 -7.89 -18.83 13.18
CA SER A 170 -7.49 -20.00 13.95
C SER A 170 -6.49 -19.70 15.06
N GLU A 171 -5.62 -18.71 14.85
CA GLU A 171 -4.62 -18.34 15.84
C GLU A 171 -5.23 -17.51 16.98
N PRO A 172 -4.64 -17.57 18.18
CA PRO A 172 -5.01 -16.66 19.27
C PRO A 172 -4.52 -15.24 18.98
N GLN A 173 -5.18 -14.25 19.57
CA GLN A 173 -4.76 -12.86 19.54
C GLN A 173 -4.81 -12.28 20.95
N ASN A 174 -3.74 -11.62 21.37
CA ASN A 174 -3.75 -10.80 22.58
C ASN A 174 -4.26 -9.38 22.30
N TYR A 175 -4.14 -8.89 21.06
CA TYR A 175 -4.73 -7.62 20.60
C TYR A 175 -5.40 -7.76 19.24
N PHE A 176 -6.58 -7.17 19.12
CA PHE A 176 -7.32 -7.00 17.87
C PHE A 176 -8.24 -5.78 18.02
N SER A 177 -7.69 -4.57 17.91
CA SER A 177 -8.46 -3.32 18.09
C SER A 177 -7.77 -2.12 17.43
N VAL A 178 -8.52 -1.04 17.15
CA VAL A 178 -7.92 0.22 16.64
C VAL A 178 -7.03 0.89 17.69
N PRO A 179 -7.44 1.07 18.97
CA PRO A 179 -6.56 1.65 19.98
C PRO A 179 -5.34 0.77 20.29
N GLY A 180 -5.45 -0.54 20.04
CA GLY A 180 -4.37 -1.50 20.18
C GLY A 180 -3.74 -1.52 21.57
N TYR A 181 -2.43 -1.27 21.65
CA TYR A 181 -1.66 -1.27 22.89
C TYR A 181 -1.08 0.11 23.15
N CYS A 182 -1.29 0.65 24.35
CA CYS A 182 -0.67 1.90 24.80
C CYS A 182 -0.11 1.74 26.22
N SER A 183 1.16 2.12 26.42
CA SER A 183 1.83 2.16 27.72
C SER A 183 2.70 3.41 27.83
N GLY A 184 2.22 4.44 28.53
CA GLY A 184 2.88 5.73 28.57
C GLY A 184 2.85 6.39 27.18
N SER A 185 4.01 6.73 26.63
CA SER A 185 4.16 7.29 25.28
C SER A 185 4.31 6.22 24.18
N VAL A 186 4.17 4.92 24.52
CA VAL A 186 4.35 3.78 23.61
C VAL A 186 2.98 3.33 23.14
N CYS A 187 2.58 3.68 21.92
CA CYS A 187 1.31 3.24 21.34
C CYS A 187 1.49 2.46 20.02
N ARG A 188 0.63 1.46 19.83
CA ARG A 188 0.49 0.67 18.61
C ARG A 188 -0.99 0.61 18.26
N PHE A 189 -1.35 1.12 17.10
CA PHE A 189 -2.73 1.26 16.63
C PHE A 189 -3.05 0.28 15.51
N PHE A 190 -4.33 0.12 15.20
CA PHE A 190 -4.81 -0.89 14.24
C PHE A 190 -4.12 -2.24 14.47
N TYR A 191 -4.05 -2.64 15.74
CA TYR A 191 -3.11 -3.65 16.18
C TYR A 191 -3.77 -5.02 16.18
N ILE A 192 -3.26 -5.90 15.32
CA ILE A 192 -3.61 -7.32 15.27
C ILE A 192 -2.36 -8.11 15.65
N ASN A 193 -2.30 -8.54 16.91
CA ASN A 193 -1.14 -9.20 17.51
C ASN A 193 -1.50 -10.59 18.04
N ARG A 194 -0.62 -11.57 17.84
CA ARG A 194 -0.79 -12.95 18.32
C ARG A 194 -0.31 -13.09 19.75
N ASN A 195 0.87 -12.56 20.06
CA ASN A 195 1.45 -12.59 21.39
C ASN A 195 2.47 -11.47 21.55
N PHE A 196 2.72 -11.11 22.81
CA PHE A 196 3.98 -10.49 23.17
C PHE A 196 5.02 -11.57 23.39
N GLY A 197 6.20 -11.38 22.84
CA GLY A 197 7.32 -12.28 23.03
C GLY A 197 8.63 -11.52 23.12
N ASP A 198 8.57 -10.26 23.56
CA ASP A 198 9.62 -9.23 23.43
C ASP A 198 9.82 -8.75 21.98
N CYS A 199 10.73 -7.80 21.77
CA CYS A 199 10.98 -7.22 20.46
C CYS A 199 11.44 -8.24 19.39
N HIS A 200 11.96 -9.39 19.80
CA HIS A 200 12.38 -10.51 18.97
C HIS A 200 11.40 -11.69 18.99
N GLY A 201 10.27 -11.60 19.69
CA GLY A 201 9.26 -12.66 19.72
C GLY A 201 7.83 -12.17 19.54
N ASP A 202 7.62 -10.88 19.23
CA ASP A 202 6.32 -10.34 18.86
C ASP A 202 5.93 -10.85 17.45
N PHE A 203 4.84 -11.63 17.39
CA PHE A 203 4.22 -12.12 16.14
C PHE A 203 2.85 -11.51 15.97
N GLY A 204 2.51 -11.03 14.78
CA GLY A 204 1.19 -10.45 14.53
C GLY A 204 0.80 -10.49 13.07
N TRP A 205 -0.03 -9.52 12.66
CA TRP A 205 -0.45 -9.37 11.27
C TRP A 205 -0.42 -7.92 10.79
N LEU A 206 -0.77 -6.96 11.67
CA LEU A 206 -0.91 -5.55 11.32
C LEU A 206 -0.65 -4.68 12.54
N MET A 207 0.04 -3.57 12.34
CA MET A 207 0.10 -2.44 13.27
C MET A 207 0.40 -1.14 12.55
N TYR A 208 -0.03 -0.03 13.12
CA TYR A 208 0.62 1.27 12.93
C TYR A 208 1.37 1.62 14.22
N THR A 209 2.65 1.98 14.10
CA THR A 209 3.50 2.32 15.24
C THR A 209 3.97 3.77 15.11
N ASP A 210 3.80 4.57 16.15
CA ASP A 210 4.24 5.97 16.22
C ASP A 210 5.44 6.17 17.18
N ILE A 211 6.20 5.09 17.41
CA ILE A 211 7.20 5.04 18.47
C ILE A 211 8.52 4.44 18.01
N GLN A 212 9.52 4.58 18.89
CA GLN A 212 10.86 4.00 18.76
C GLN A 212 11.17 3.15 20.00
N HIS A 213 10.62 1.93 20.07
CA HIS A 213 10.86 1.03 21.20
C HIS A 213 11.56 -0.25 20.75
N CYS A 214 10.87 -1.08 19.97
CA CYS A 214 11.47 -2.30 19.43
C CYS A 214 12.30 -2.01 18.19
N ILE A 215 13.26 -2.90 17.89
CA ILE A 215 14.12 -2.77 16.70
C ILE A 215 13.32 -2.70 15.38
N PHE A 216 12.14 -3.32 15.34
CA PHE A 216 11.23 -3.22 14.20
C PHE A 216 10.51 -1.87 14.12
N GLU A 217 10.62 -1.01 15.12
CA GLU A 217 10.05 0.35 15.21
C GLU A 217 11.15 1.42 15.18
N LEU A 218 12.39 1.09 14.75
CA LEU A 218 13.51 2.04 14.67
C LEU A 218 13.83 2.48 13.23
N GLY A 219 14.55 3.59 13.09
CA GLY A 219 15.11 4.05 11.81
C GLY A 219 14.05 4.42 10.77
N GLN A 220 14.05 3.73 9.62
CA GLN A 220 13.06 3.94 8.55
C GLN A 220 11.69 3.30 8.87
N ARG A 221 11.53 2.68 10.05
CA ARG A 221 10.29 2.00 10.45
C ARG A 221 9.48 2.75 11.52
N VAL A 222 9.94 3.94 11.91
CA VAL A 222 9.20 4.82 12.84
C VAL A 222 8.02 5.45 12.11
N PHE A 223 6.87 5.59 12.78
CA PHE A 223 5.66 6.18 12.21
C PHE A 223 5.15 5.41 10.98
N THR A 224 5.27 4.08 10.95
CA THR A 224 4.90 3.27 9.79
C THR A 224 3.75 2.32 10.06
N VAL A 225 2.98 2.03 9.02
CA VAL A 225 2.12 0.85 8.97
C VAL A 225 3.01 -0.36 8.66
N GLN A 226 3.00 -1.35 9.53
CA GLN A 226 3.71 -2.61 9.38
C GLN A 226 2.73 -3.76 9.34
N TYR A 227 2.94 -4.71 8.45
CA TYR A 227 2.02 -5.80 8.25
C TYR A 227 2.71 -7.04 7.69
N SER A 228 2.10 -8.20 7.87
CA SER A 228 2.61 -9.45 7.32
C SER A 228 2.45 -9.50 5.80
N LYS A 229 3.58 -9.52 5.09
CA LYS A 229 3.64 -9.76 3.65
C LYS A 229 3.21 -11.20 3.29
N PHE A 230 3.39 -12.16 4.21
CA PHE A 230 2.96 -13.55 4.02
C PHE A 230 1.43 -13.72 4.07
N GLN A 231 0.97 -14.93 3.75
CA GLN A 231 -0.45 -15.33 3.91
C GLN A 231 -0.83 -15.67 5.36
N LYS A 232 0.07 -15.49 6.31
CA LYS A 232 -0.09 -15.86 7.73
C LYS A 232 0.56 -14.83 8.64
N LYS A 233 0.45 -14.98 9.96
CA LYS A 233 1.22 -14.14 10.90
C LYS A 233 2.72 -14.25 10.64
N ALA A 234 3.45 -13.18 10.93
CA ALA A 234 4.91 -13.26 11.00
C ALA A 234 5.43 -12.44 12.18
N LYS A 235 6.72 -12.57 12.42
CA LYS A 235 7.42 -11.79 13.42
C LYS A 235 7.52 -10.36 12.91
N PHE A 236 7.26 -9.36 13.76
CA PHE A 236 7.31 -7.95 13.34
C PHE A 236 8.70 -7.53 12.85
N GLU A 237 9.76 -8.14 13.38
CA GLU A 237 11.14 -7.98 12.91
C GLU A 237 11.32 -8.35 11.43
N ASP A 238 10.56 -9.34 10.94
CA ASP A 238 10.70 -9.96 9.62
C ASP A 238 9.85 -9.28 8.53
N TYR A 239 8.99 -8.30 8.87
CA TYR A 239 8.07 -7.66 7.90
C TYR A 239 8.73 -6.85 6.80
N ASP A 240 10.02 -6.66 6.94
CA ASP A 240 10.87 -6.11 5.92
C ASP A 240 12.18 -6.89 5.95
N ALA A 241 12.02 -8.21 5.76
CA ALA A 241 13.11 -9.14 5.51
C ALA A 241 14.01 -8.63 4.38
N SER A 242 13.49 -7.84 3.43
CA SER A 242 14.24 -7.16 2.37
C SER A 242 15.32 -6.17 2.87
N HIS A 243 15.18 -5.59 4.07
CA HIS A 243 16.24 -4.80 4.73
C HIS A 243 17.11 -5.59 5.69
N THR A 244 16.76 -6.84 6.03
CA THR A 244 17.56 -7.68 6.94
C THR A 244 18.25 -8.85 6.25
N SER A 245 17.73 -9.27 5.10
CA SER A 245 18.07 -10.48 4.36
C SER A 245 17.65 -10.39 2.89
N TRP A 246 18.16 -11.31 2.09
CA TRP A 246 17.81 -11.46 0.69
C TRP A 246 17.55 -12.93 0.40
N GLY A 247 16.70 -13.19 -0.58
CA GLY A 247 16.35 -14.53 -1.02
C GLY A 247 16.07 -14.52 -2.50
N VAL A 248 16.57 -15.54 -3.19
CA VAL A 248 16.50 -15.67 -4.64
C VAL A 248 16.17 -17.12 -5.00
N THR A 249 15.39 -17.30 -6.05
CA THR A 249 14.95 -18.62 -6.52
C THR A 249 15.14 -18.71 -8.02
N PHE A 250 15.88 -19.72 -8.47
CA PHE A 250 16.10 -20.01 -9.87
C PHE A 250 15.64 -21.44 -10.18
N GLU A 251 14.60 -21.58 -11.00
CA GLU A 251 13.90 -22.84 -11.27
C GLU A 251 13.50 -23.59 -9.97
N ASN A 252 14.13 -24.73 -9.69
CA ASN A 252 13.88 -25.55 -8.49
C ASN A 252 14.94 -25.36 -7.39
N GLN A 253 15.80 -24.36 -7.51
CA GLN A 253 16.85 -24.06 -6.54
C GLN A 253 16.59 -22.71 -5.87
N SER A 254 16.99 -22.58 -4.60
CA SER A 254 16.83 -21.35 -3.82
C SER A 254 18.08 -21.10 -2.98
N THR A 255 18.48 -19.84 -2.89
CA THR A 255 19.51 -19.40 -1.93
C THR A 255 19.06 -18.12 -1.23
N ASN A 256 19.60 -17.88 -0.05
CA ASN A 256 19.29 -16.71 0.76
C ASN A 256 20.49 -16.34 1.65
N GLY A 257 20.44 -15.15 2.23
CA GLY A 257 21.44 -14.68 3.17
C GLY A 257 20.97 -13.45 3.93
N GLU A 258 21.74 -13.02 4.93
CA GLU A 258 21.47 -11.80 5.68
C GLU A 258 22.30 -10.63 5.17
N TRP A 259 21.72 -9.42 5.20
CA TRP A 259 22.47 -8.19 4.99
C TRP A 259 23.32 -7.86 6.22
N SER A 260 24.55 -7.41 5.99
CA SER A 260 25.42 -6.83 7.02
C SER A 260 24.87 -5.51 7.55
N MET A 261 25.29 -5.08 8.74
CA MET A 261 24.79 -3.85 9.40
C MET A 261 24.93 -2.58 8.54
N GLU A 262 25.92 -2.49 7.67
CA GLU A 262 26.09 -1.35 6.76
C GLU A 262 25.17 -1.43 5.53
N GLU A 263 24.89 -2.64 5.05
CA GLU A 263 23.95 -2.87 3.96
C GLU A 263 22.51 -2.58 4.40
N ARG A 264 22.14 -2.94 5.64
CA ARG A 264 20.80 -2.63 6.20
C ARG A 264 20.47 -1.13 6.24
N LYS A 265 21.49 -0.25 6.12
CA LYS A 265 21.31 1.21 6.08
C LYS A 265 21.07 1.75 4.67
N GLN A 266 21.27 0.94 3.63
CA GLN A 266 21.09 1.36 2.24
C GLN A 266 19.60 1.44 1.87
N PRO A 267 19.24 2.27 0.87
CA PRO A 267 17.87 2.32 0.37
C PRO A 267 17.39 0.96 -0.14
N ILE A 268 16.08 0.70 -0.03
CA ILE A 268 15.49 -0.57 -0.46
C ILE A 268 15.76 -0.91 -1.93
N ASP A 269 15.76 0.11 -2.80
CA ASP A 269 16.06 -0.06 -4.22
C ASP A 269 17.49 -0.59 -4.45
N TRP A 270 18.43 -0.16 -3.62
CA TRP A 270 19.81 -0.66 -3.68
C TRP A 270 19.89 -2.12 -3.21
N LEU A 271 19.14 -2.48 -2.17
CA LEU A 271 19.11 -3.85 -1.64
C LEU A 271 18.44 -4.83 -2.60
N GLU A 272 17.37 -4.41 -3.26
CA GLU A 272 16.68 -5.21 -4.28
C GLU A 272 17.59 -5.40 -5.52
N LEU A 273 18.28 -4.35 -5.97
CA LEU A 273 19.26 -4.48 -7.06
C LEU A 273 20.45 -5.37 -6.67
N LYS A 274 20.92 -5.27 -5.43
CA LYS A 274 21.97 -6.15 -4.91
C LYS A 274 21.52 -7.60 -4.78
N THR A 275 20.24 -7.83 -4.49
CA THR A 275 19.65 -9.17 -4.48
C THR A 275 19.72 -9.81 -5.86
N VAL A 276 19.42 -9.06 -6.93
CA VAL A 276 19.61 -9.52 -8.33
C VAL A 276 21.07 -9.85 -8.61
N LEU A 277 22.02 -9.02 -8.17
CA LEU A 277 23.45 -9.32 -8.34
C LEU A 277 23.85 -10.64 -7.66
N LEU A 278 23.33 -10.89 -6.46
CA LEU A 278 23.61 -12.11 -5.69
C LEU A 278 22.95 -13.36 -6.31
N GLU A 279 21.77 -13.21 -6.93
CA GLU A 279 21.15 -14.26 -7.75
C GLU A 279 22.07 -14.70 -8.89
N LEU A 280 22.55 -13.73 -9.67
CA LEU A 280 23.43 -13.99 -10.82
C LEU A 280 24.73 -14.67 -10.36
N GLN A 281 25.32 -14.22 -9.25
CA GLN A 281 26.53 -14.83 -8.70
C GLN A 281 26.30 -16.26 -8.19
N SER A 282 25.15 -16.51 -7.57
CA SER A 282 24.88 -17.79 -6.91
C SER A 282 24.54 -18.90 -7.90
N PHE A 283 23.76 -18.59 -8.95
CA PHE A 283 23.26 -19.62 -9.87
C PHE A 283 23.97 -19.66 -11.21
N LEU A 284 24.63 -18.57 -11.63
CA LEU A 284 25.22 -18.47 -12.98
C LEU A 284 26.74 -18.48 -12.99
N SER A 285 27.39 -18.62 -11.84
CA SER A 285 28.84 -18.75 -11.72
C SER A 285 29.43 -19.96 -12.48
N SER A 286 28.59 -20.94 -12.85
CA SER A 286 28.97 -22.14 -13.61
C SER A 286 28.37 -22.22 -15.03
N ALA A 287 27.40 -21.38 -15.37
CA ALA A 287 26.72 -21.36 -16.67
C ALA A 287 27.37 -20.34 -17.61
N CYS A 288 28.64 -20.55 -17.94
CA CYS A 288 29.37 -19.67 -18.87
C CYS A 288 28.99 -20.10 -20.32
N GLY A 289 28.10 -19.34 -20.99
CA GLY A 289 27.77 -19.49 -22.42
C GLY A 289 26.33 -19.12 -22.82
N GLY A 290 26.16 -18.04 -23.61
CA GLY A 290 25.02 -17.75 -24.51
C GLY A 290 23.58 -17.69 -23.99
N ASN A 291 23.32 -17.93 -22.70
CA ASN A 291 21.94 -18.02 -22.19
C ASN A 291 21.30 -16.65 -21.95
N VAL A 292 20.08 -16.48 -22.43
CA VAL A 292 19.18 -15.35 -22.10
C VAL A 292 18.47 -15.65 -20.78
N ILE A 293 18.66 -14.80 -19.78
CA ILE A 293 18.11 -14.99 -18.43
C ILE A 293 17.11 -13.89 -18.16
N LYS A 294 15.91 -14.32 -17.75
CA LYS A 294 14.78 -13.43 -17.46
C LYS A 294 14.68 -13.25 -15.94
N VAL A 295 15.02 -12.06 -15.47
CA VAL A 295 14.92 -11.70 -14.05
C VAL A 295 13.56 -11.04 -13.81
N PHE A 296 12.85 -11.50 -12.78
CA PHE A 296 11.61 -10.90 -12.31
C PHE A 296 11.88 -10.19 -10.98
N CYS A 297 11.63 -8.88 -10.93
CA CYS A 297 11.77 -8.06 -9.74
C CYS A 297 10.55 -7.13 -9.62
N ASP A 298 10.10 -6.89 -8.39
CA ASP A 298 9.00 -5.99 -8.03
C ASP A 298 9.45 -4.53 -7.85
N ASN A 299 10.75 -4.24 -7.95
CA ASN A 299 11.28 -2.89 -7.91
C ASN A 299 10.99 -2.12 -9.20
N SER A 300 10.05 -1.18 -9.14
CA SER A 300 9.73 -0.33 -10.28
C SER A 300 10.86 0.63 -10.69
N THR A 301 11.79 1.00 -9.80
CA THR A 301 12.94 1.88 -10.08
C THR A 301 14.05 1.14 -10.83
N ALA A 302 14.31 -0.13 -10.49
CA ALA A 302 15.17 -1.03 -11.26
C ALA A 302 14.62 -1.24 -12.68
N VAL A 303 13.30 -1.17 -12.84
CA VAL A 303 12.59 -1.20 -14.13
C VAL A 303 12.52 0.19 -14.81
N ALA A 304 12.55 1.29 -14.05
CA ALA A 304 12.25 2.65 -14.54
C ALA A 304 13.45 3.50 -14.98
N SER A 305 14.67 2.97 -15.03
CA SER A 305 15.80 3.65 -15.69
C SER A 305 15.61 3.86 -17.21
N GLU A 306 14.42 3.61 -17.75
CA GLU A 306 14.08 3.70 -19.18
C GLU A 306 12.95 4.71 -19.55
N LYS A 307 12.27 5.39 -18.63
CA LYS A 307 11.17 6.30 -19.05
C LYS A 307 11.64 7.71 -19.46
N SER A 308 12.36 7.79 -20.57
CA SER A 308 12.41 9.01 -21.40
C SER A 308 11.65 8.79 -22.72
N GLY A 309 10.34 8.50 -22.64
CA GLY A 309 9.49 8.46 -23.83
C GLY A 309 8.15 7.72 -23.73
N SER A 310 7.10 8.47 -23.40
CA SER A 310 5.67 8.25 -23.69
C SER A 310 4.87 7.08 -23.07
N ASP A 311 3.62 7.44 -22.77
CA ASP A 311 2.52 6.71 -22.13
C ASP A 311 2.14 5.35 -22.73
N SER A 312 1.84 4.39 -21.85
CA SER A 312 0.61 3.56 -21.85
C SER A 312 0.76 2.36 -20.90
N ALA A 313 -0.40 1.85 -20.50
CA ALA A 313 -0.65 0.91 -19.40
C ALA A 313 -0.11 -0.52 -19.62
N ASP A 314 0.03 -1.22 -18.48
CA ASP A 314 0.20 -2.67 -18.32
C ASP A 314 1.39 -3.35 -19.02
N VAL A 315 2.56 -3.29 -18.38
CA VAL A 315 3.71 -4.13 -18.72
C VAL A 315 4.35 -4.69 -17.45
N LYS A 316 4.39 -6.02 -17.29
CA LYS A 316 5.32 -6.68 -16.35
C LYS A 316 6.72 -6.59 -16.97
N GLY A 317 7.55 -5.70 -16.44
CA GLY A 317 8.93 -5.51 -16.91
C GLY A 317 9.80 -6.74 -16.69
N TYR A 318 10.72 -7.00 -17.61
CA TYR A 318 11.77 -8.00 -17.48
C TYR A 318 13.02 -7.55 -18.26
N PHE A 319 14.20 -7.95 -17.83
CA PHE A 319 15.46 -7.66 -18.51
C PHE A 319 16.03 -8.93 -19.15
N ILE A 320 16.76 -8.79 -20.27
CA ILE A 320 17.52 -9.85 -20.93
C ILE A 320 19.01 -9.50 -20.82
N VAL A 321 19.84 -10.43 -20.34
CA VAL A 321 21.30 -10.22 -20.27
C VAL A 321 21.97 -11.04 -21.38
N GLY A 322 22.72 -10.38 -22.27
CA GLY A 322 23.32 -10.98 -23.47
C GLY A 322 24.85 -11.13 -23.44
N GLU A 323 25.30 -12.24 -24.04
CA GLU A 323 26.67 -12.76 -24.35
C GLU A 323 27.87 -12.49 -23.40
N TRP A 324 28.45 -13.58 -22.91
CA TRP A 324 29.61 -13.65 -22.02
C TRP A 324 30.86 -14.03 -22.84
N ASN A 325 31.95 -13.25 -22.73
CA ASN A 325 33.25 -13.64 -23.33
C ASN A 325 34.35 -13.81 -22.28
N GLU A 326 35.17 -14.82 -22.53
CA GLU A 326 36.09 -15.50 -21.63
C GLU A 326 37.18 -14.59 -21.04
N ILE A 327 37.35 -14.71 -19.72
CA ILE A 327 38.55 -14.52 -18.86
C ILE A 327 38.03 -13.97 -17.51
N LEU A 328 37.78 -14.90 -16.57
CA LEU A 328 37.16 -14.73 -15.24
C LEU A 328 35.63 -14.51 -15.23
N CYS A 329 34.87 -15.62 -15.15
CA CYS A 329 33.43 -15.65 -14.86
C CYS A 329 33.17 -14.72 -13.62
N VAL A 330 32.42 -13.63 -13.85
CA VAL A 330 32.06 -12.48 -12.98
C VAL A 330 33.18 -11.48 -12.63
N LYS A 331 33.66 -10.67 -13.59
CA LYS A 331 34.23 -9.34 -13.28
C LYS A 331 33.71 -8.16 -14.10
N THR A 332 32.93 -8.36 -15.17
CA THR A 332 32.32 -7.23 -15.90
C THR A 332 31.18 -7.73 -16.78
N VAL A 333 29.94 -7.30 -16.50
CA VAL A 333 28.82 -7.44 -17.45
C VAL A 333 28.99 -6.34 -18.48
N LYS A 334 29.13 -6.71 -19.78
CA LYS A 334 29.36 -5.72 -20.84
C LYS A 334 28.08 -5.22 -21.49
N ASN A 335 27.03 -6.03 -21.61
CA ASN A 335 25.78 -5.63 -22.27
C ASN A 335 24.54 -6.17 -21.52
N ILE A 336 23.57 -5.30 -21.24
CA ILE A 336 22.18 -5.66 -20.94
C ILE A 336 21.35 -5.25 -22.15
N SER A 337 20.44 -6.11 -22.60
CA SER A 337 19.43 -5.76 -23.60
C SER A 337 18.01 -5.83 -23.03
N THR A 338 17.18 -4.88 -23.39
CA THR A 338 15.75 -4.88 -23.07
C THR A 338 14.94 -5.22 -24.31
N GLY A 339 13.80 -5.89 -24.12
CA GLY A 339 12.90 -6.28 -25.20
C GLY A 339 11.45 -6.00 -24.83
N LYS A 340 10.68 -5.50 -25.80
CA LYS A 340 9.24 -5.27 -25.69
C LYS A 340 8.50 -6.34 -26.49
N GLU A 341 7.59 -7.10 -25.87
CA GLU A 341 6.65 -7.93 -26.65
C GLU A 341 5.48 -7.05 -27.11
N LEU A 342 5.45 -6.69 -28.38
CA LEU A 342 4.30 -6.02 -29.00
C LEU A 342 3.41 -7.06 -29.67
N ASN A 343 2.15 -7.14 -29.24
CA ASN A 343 1.13 -7.90 -29.95
C ASN A 343 0.67 -7.10 -31.18
N THR A 344 1.06 -7.55 -32.37
CA THR A 344 0.51 -7.02 -33.62
C THR A 344 -0.79 -7.75 -33.98
N SER A 345 -1.68 -7.07 -34.69
CA SER A 345 -3.05 -7.53 -35.04
C SER A 345 -3.11 -8.80 -35.91
N HIS A 346 -1.97 -9.40 -36.25
CA HIS A 346 -1.85 -10.61 -37.08
C HIS A 346 -1.14 -11.78 -36.38
N GLY A 347 -0.88 -11.71 -35.07
CA GLY A 347 -0.43 -12.85 -34.26
C GLY A 347 1.08 -13.16 -34.34
N THR A 348 1.88 -12.33 -34.99
CA THR A 348 3.36 -12.39 -34.94
C THR A 348 3.91 -11.41 -33.89
N LYS A 349 4.77 -11.94 -33.01
CA LYS A 349 5.53 -11.17 -32.00
C LYS A 349 6.79 -10.61 -32.65
N GLU A 350 6.98 -9.29 -32.64
CA GLU A 350 8.26 -8.66 -33.00
C GLU A 350 9.04 -8.30 -31.74
N HIS A 351 10.34 -8.64 -31.73
CA HIS A 351 11.30 -8.26 -30.70
C HIS A 351 12.11 -7.06 -31.20
N VAL A 352 12.12 -5.98 -30.42
CA VAL A 352 13.02 -4.83 -30.63
C VAL A 352 14.02 -4.82 -29.48
N GLU A 353 15.31 -4.81 -29.81
CA GLU A 353 16.41 -4.92 -28.86
C GLU A 353 17.17 -3.57 -28.78
N TYR A 354 17.41 -3.07 -27.57
CA TYR A 354 18.22 -1.88 -27.32
C TYR A 354 19.41 -2.26 -26.41
N GLN A 355 20.61 -1.74 -26.71
CA GLN A 355 21.81 -1.97 -25.90
C GLN A 355 22.09 -0.80 -24.96
N VAL A 356 22.24 -1.06 -23.66
CA VAL A 356 22.76 -0.10 -22.67
C VAL A 356 23.82 -0.78 -21.80
N GLY A 357 24.93 -0.08 -21.54
CA GLY A 357 26.04 -0.58 -20.74
C GLY A 357 25.79 -0.49 -19.23
N ILE A 358 26.11 -1.56 -18.49
CA ILE A 358 25.92 -1.62 -17.02
C ILE A 358 26.78 -0.58 -16.27
N ALA A 359 27.89 -0.15 -16.88
CA ALA A 359 28.75 0.89 -16.32
C ALA A 359 28.03 2.24 -16.23
N ASP A 360 27.11 2.53 -17.16
CA ASP A 360 26.30 3.74 -17.14
C ASP A 360 25.17 3.63 -16.10
N VAL A 361 24.62 2.44 -15.89
CA VAL A 361 23.60 2.18 -14.85
C VAL A 361 24.21 2.25 -13.45
N LEU A 362 25.40 1.68 -13.22
CA LEU A 362 26.06 1.73 -11.91
C LEU A 362 26.73 3.08 -11.62
N ALA A 363 27.25 3.79 -12.63
CA ALA A 363 27.88 5.10 -12.43
C ALA A 363 26.88 6.24 -12.13
N VAL A 364 25.61 6.09 -12.53
CA VAL A 364 24.55 7.05 -12.20
C VAL A 364 24.11 6.94 -10.73
N PHE A 365 24.27 5.78 -10.09
CA PHE A 365 23.77 5.53 -8.72
C PHE A 365 24.85 5.45 -7.62
N LEU A 366 26.13 5.33 -7.96
CA LEU A 366 27.24 5.28 -6.99
C LEU A 366 27.92 6.65 -6.76
N LYS A 367 27.16 7.75 -6.81
CA LYS A 367 27.63 9.08 -6.41
C LYS A 367 26.85 9.62 -5.22
#